data_AF-A0A2E2MYC6-F1
#
_entry.id   AF-A0A2E2MYC6-F1
#
_cell.length_a   1.000
_cell.length_b   1.000
_cell.length_c   1.000
_cell.angle_alpha   90.00
_cell.angle_beta   90.00
_cell.angle_gamma   90.00
#
_symmetry.space_group_name_H-M   'P 1'
#
loop_
_entity.id
_entity.type
_entity.pdbx_description
1 polymer ?
#
loop_
_entity_poly.entity_id
_entity_poly.type
_entity_poly.pdbx_seq_one_letter_code
_entity_poly.pdbx_strand_id
1 'polypeptide(L)'
;MDRDRWETFLEKHLTPADQAFPSVPPVPGDWKTLSPVDSLPLLLDLTQAQLAGDIRPTCECFTALAIRAMPLLCYRRHLLCDVLLETEEGPGLFAFIYGQSGVWPLDLTSKALFRLNSVYGDPATSPAAALEYLHLFTGFIIGGAENGRFRVLESPDYFPWVDADPPPQALDAVRQALSKVSYPPRVTCADDEADAAVRQASAPAPATLHSGDLAEQRCLNSDVDSPVVAWHIQVPVVYGRSLWDCDFTVLRDGEVHMEEDRTLLDDLPLRLERFIGAVRLP
;
A
#
# COMPACT_ATOMS: atom_id res chain seq x y z
N MET A 1 -21.70 16.39 25.00
CA MET A 1 -21.91 15.02 25.52
C MET A 1 -20.66 14.69 26.33
N ASP A 2 -20.80 14.19 27.55
CA ASP A 2 -19.68 13.99 28.50
C ASP A 2 -18.75 12.84 28.07
N ARG A 3 -17.45 12.94 28.35
CA ARG A 3 -16.42 11.96 27.94
C ARG A 3 -16.72 10.57 28.52
N ASP A 4 -17.12 10.51 29.78
CA ASP A 4 -17.44 9.24 30.47
C ASP A 4 -18.64 8.53 29.84
N ARG A 5 -19.61 9.30 29.33
CA ARG A 5 -20.76 8.75 28.57
C ARG A 5 -20.34 8.18 27.23
N TRP A 6 -19.34 8.76 26.58
CA TRP A 6 -18.78 8.25 25.33
C TRP A 6 -17.94 7.01 25.54
N GLU A 7 -17.08 6.98 26.55
CA GLU A 7 -16.28 5.79 26.89
C GLU A 7 -17.20 4.60 27.20
N THR A 8 -18.25 4.80 28.01
CA THR A 8 -19.25 3.75 28.30
C THR A 8 -20.02 3.30 27.04
N PHE A 9 -20.36 4.22 26.14
CA PHE A 9 -21.00 3.89 24.87
C PHE A 9 -20.07 3.05 24.00
N LEU A 10 -18.80 3.45 23.89
CA LEU A 10 -17.82 2.72 23.12
C LEU A 10 -17.48 1.36 23.72
N GLU A 11 -17.36 1.20 25.03
CA GLU A 11 -17.18 -0.14 25.61
C GLU A 11 -18.36 -1.08 25.32
N LYS A 12 -19.56 -0.52 25.17
CA LYS A 12 -20.77 -1.26 24.84
C LYS A 12 -20.90 -1.62 23.36
N HIS A 13 -20.31 -0.81 22.47
CA HIS A 13 -20.50 -0.92 21.01
C HIS A 13 -19.23 -1.31 20.23
N LEU A 14 -18.05 -0.97 20.76
CA LEU A 14 -16.74 -1.49 20.37
C LEU A 14 -16.39 -2.65 21.30
N THR A 15 -16.84 -3.85 20.95
CA THR A 15 -16.46 -5.07 21.66
C THR A 15 -14.96 -5.35 21.51
N PRO A 16 -14.20 -5.49 22.61
CA PRO A 16 -12.80 -5.89 22.51
C PRO A 16 -12.64 -7.33 21.97
N ALA A 17 -11.75 -7.47 20.99
CA ALA A 17 -10.76 -8.54 20.81
C ALA A 17 -11.17 -9.98 20.43
N ASP A 18 -12.45 -10.36 20.30
CA ASP A 18 -12.80 -11.71 19.82
C ASP A 18 -13.24 -11.76 18.34
N GLN A 19 -13.45 -10.61 17.69
CA GLN A 19 -13.78 -10.59 16.25
C GLN A 19 -12.51 -10.68 15.40
N ALA A 20 -12.35 -11.82 14.74
CA ALA A 20 -11.37 -11.96 13.67
C ALA A 20 -11.72 -10.98 12.54
N PHE A 21 -10.78 -10.11 12.17
CA PHE A 21 -10.92 -9.28 10.98
C PHE A 21 -11.13 -10.20 9.76
N PRO A 22 -12.12 -9.92 8.90
CA PRO A 22 -12.54 -10.85 7.85
C PRO A 22 -11.50 -11.03 6.74
N SER A 23 -10.49 -10.16 6.67
CA SER A 23 -9.42 -10.24 5.68
C SER A 23 -8.05 -9.89 6.25
N VAL A 24 -7.02 -10.47 5.63
CA VAL A 24 -5.63 -10.10 5.84
C VAL A 24 -5.42 -8.64 5.42
N PRO A 25 -4.66 -7.83 6.20
CA PRO A 25 -4.38 -6.46 5.82
C PRO A 25 -3.70 -6.34 4.45
N PRO A 26 -4.00 -5.31 3.64
CA PRO A 26 -3.34 -5.11 2.34
C PRO A 26 -1.85 -4.81 2.40
N VAL A 27 -1.40 -4.20 3.49
CA VAL A 27 -0.01 -3.80 3.72
C VAL A 27 0.55 -4.68 4.84
N PRO A 28 1.61 -5.48 4.60
CA PRO A 28 2.26 -6.26 5.64
C PRO A 28 2.84 -5.39 6.75
N GLY A 29 2.80 -5.89 7.99
CA GLY A 29 3.45 -5.24 9.14
C GLY A 29 2.75 -5.50 10.48
N ASP A 30 3.14 -4.74 11.50
CA ASP A 30 2.75 -4.95 12.89
C ASP A 30 1.36 -4.38 13.23
N TRP A 31 0.33 -4.93 12.59
CA TRP A 31 -1.05 -4.54 12.86
C TRP A 31 -1.50 -4.89 14.27
N LYS A 32 -2.12 -3.93 14.94
CA LYS A 32 -2.66 -4.10 16.30
C LYS A 32 -4.11 -3.65 16.35
N THR A 33 -4.97 -4.49 16.92
CA THR A 33 -6.31 -4.06 17.32
C THR A 33 -6.19 -3.05 18.44
N LEU A 34 -6.79 -1.87 18.25
CA LEU A 34 -6.79 -0.79 19.21
C LEU A 34 -7.80 -1.06 20.33
N SER A 35 -7.51 -0.56 21.53
CA SER A 35 -8.49 -0.54 22.61
C SER A 35 -9.64 0.42 22.26
N PRO A 36 -10.83 0.29 22.89
CA PRO A 36 -11.91 1.26 22.71
C PRO A 36 -11.48 2.71 23.00
N VAL A 37 -10.63 2.91 24.02
CA VAL A 37 -10.10 4.23 24.40
C VAL A 37 -9.20 4.80 23.30
N ASP A 38 -8.30 3.98 22.74
CA ASP A 38 -7.39 4.41 21.67
C ASP A 38 -8.12 4.60 20.32
N SER A 39 -9.27 3.94 20.14
CA SER A 39 -10.10 4.05 18.94
C SER A 39 -10.94 5.33 18.90
N LEU A 40 -11.28 5.90 20.07
CA LEU A 40 -12.20 7.04 20.18
C LEU A 40 -11.76 8.27 19.37
N PRO A 41 -10.49 8.76 19.46
CA PRO A 41 -10.08 9.94 18.70
C PRO A 41 -10.19 9.71 17.19
N LEU A 42 -9.83 8.52 16.72
CA LEU A 42 -9.87 8.15 15.30
C LEU A 42 -11.31 8.13 14.78
N LEU A 43 -12.24 7.56 15.55
CA LEU A 43 -13.66 7.54 15.19
C LEU A 43 -14.30 8.93 15.20
N LEU A 44 -13.92 9.79 16.15
CA LEU A 44 -14.40 11.17 16.19
C LEU A 44 -13.94 11.96 14.97
N ASP A 45 -12.66 11.86 14.60
CA ASP A 45 -12.12 12.57 13.44
C ASP A 45 -12.69 12.01 12.13
N LEU A 46 -12.88 10.69 12.04
CA LEU A 46 -13.53 10.05 10.90
C LEU A 46 -14.99 10.52 10.75
N THR A 47 -15.73 10.60 11.86
CA THR A 47 -17.12 11.11 11.87
C THR A 47 -17.17 12.58 11.47
N GLN A 48 -16.23 13.40 11.93
CA GLN A 48 -16.14 14.81 11.55
C GLN A 48 -15.86 14.97 10.05
N ALA A 49 -14.92 14.20 9.49
CA ALA A 49 -14.64 14.20 8.05
C ALA A 49 -15.86 13.76 7.22
N GLN A 50 -16.64 12.80 7.72
CA GLN A 50 -17.91 12.40 7.09
C GLN A 50 -18.96 13.52 7.12
N LEU A 51 -19.13 14.19 8.27
CA LEU A 51 -20.08 15.31 8.40
C LEU A 51 -19.67 16.53 7.55
N ALA A 52 -18.37 16.74 7.34
CA ALA A 52 -17.85 17.78 6.44
C ALA A 52 -18.08 17.47 4.95
N GLY A 53 -18.46 16.23 4.62
CA GLY A 53 -18.64 15.77 3.24
C GLY A 53 -17.33 15.41 2.54
N ASP A 54 -16.21 15.35 3.27
CA ASP A 54 -14.91 14.91 2.77
C ASP A 54 -14.90 13.40 2.50
N ILE A 55 -15.74 12.67 3.24
CA ILE A 55 -16.08 11.27 2.97
C ILE A 55 -17.50 11.24 2.45
N ARG A 56 -17.67 10.76 1.21
CA ARG A 56 -19.00 10.31 0.78
C ARG A 56 -19.15 8.88 1.24
N PRO A 57 -19.95 8.61 2.29
CA PRO A 57 -20.23 7.23 2.65
C PRO A 57 -20.88 6.59 1.43
N THR A 58 -20.23 5.59 0.86
CA THR A 58 -20.81 4.81 -0.25
C THR A 58 -21.93 3.89 0.24
N CYS A 59 -22.17 3.85 1.56
CA CYS A 59 -23.22 3.09 2.22
C CYS A 59 -23.76 3.86 3.43
N GLU A 60 -25.07 3.84 3.59
CA GLU A 60 -25.80 4.85 4.37
C GLU A 60 -25.78 4.63 5.90
N CYS A 61 -25.38 3.46 6.42
CA CYS A 61 -25.32 3.19 7.86
C CYS A 61 -24.33 2.05 8.18
N PHE A 62 -23.35 2.31 9.04
CA PHE A 62 -22.48 1.27 9.61
C PHE A 62 -22.27 1.46 11.09
N THR A 63 -22.16 0.37 11.83
CA THR A 63 -21.67 0.38 13.21
C THR A 63 -20.20 -0.02 13.19
N ALA A 64 -19.32 0.86 13.68
CA ALA A 64 -17.92 0.50 13.91
C ALA A 64 -17.83 -0.48 15.08
N LEU A 65 -17.14 -1.60 14.86
CA LEU A 65 -17.00 -2.70 15.82
C LEU A 65 -15.59 -2.74 16.43
N ALA A 66 -14.56 -2.50 15.61
CA ALA A 66 -13.17 -2.49 16.05
C ALA A 66 -12.32 -1.67 15.08
N ILE A 67 -11.15 -1.22 15.53
CA ILE A 67 -10.11 -0.63 14.68
C ILE A 67 -8.84 -1.44 14.85
N ARG A 68 -8.17 -1.77 13.74
CA ARG A 68 -6.76 -2.15 13.76
C ARG A 68 -5.93 -1.08 13.09
N ALA A 69 -4.71 -0.87 13.59
CA ALA A 69 -3.80 0.12 13.05
C ALA A 69 -2.37 -0.41 12.95
N MET A 70 -1.62 0.16 12.02
CA MET A 70 -0.20 -0.09 11.79
C MET A 70 0.52 1.24 11.51
N PRO A 71 1.69 1.52 12.12
CA PRO A 71 2.48 2.68 11.75
C PRO A 71 3.02 2.55 10.32
N LEU A 72 3.03 3.67 9.57
CA LEU A 72 3.57 3.72 8.22
C LEU A 72 5.04 4.18 8.22
N LEU A 73 5.88 3.46 7.47
CA LEU A 73 7.25 3.85 7.12
C LEU A 73 7.26 4.95 6.06
N CYS A 74 6.41 4.83 5.03
CA CYS A 74 6.33 5.78 3.92
C CYS A 74 5.78 7.16 4.33
N TYR A 75 4.94 7.20 5.37
CA TYR A 75 4.46 8.44 5.98
C TYR A 75 4.73 8.43 7.48
N ARG A 76 5.92 8.88 7.87
CA ARG A 76 6.33 8.89 9.29
C ARG A 76 5.28 9.60 10.16
N ARG A 77 5.01 9.04 11.33
CA ARG A 77 3.99 9.51 12.31
C ARG A 77 2.54 9.39 11.83
N HIS A 78 2.30 8.64 10.75
CA HIS A 78 0.96 8.26 10.34
C HIS A 78 0.70 6.81 10.69
N LEU A 79 -0.58 6.50 10.88
CA LEU A 79 -1.10 5.16 11.03
C LEU A 79 -1.92 4.83 9.79
N LEU A 80 -1.76 3.64 9.24
CA LEU A 80 -2.77 3.03 8.40
C LEU A 80 -3.76 2.32 9.30
N CYS A 81 -5.04 2.55 9.09
CA CYS A 81 -6.12 2.02 9.91
C CYS A 81 -7.14 1.28 9.06
N ASP A 82 -7.64 0.16 9.58
CA ASP A 82 -8.85 -0.52 9.10
C ASP A 82 -9.90 -0.44 10.21
N VAL A 83 -11.08 0.10 9.89
CA VAL A 83 -12.28 0.00 10.72
C VAL A 83 -13.05 -1.24 10.30
N LEU A 84 -13.32 -2.12 11.25
CA LEU A 84 -14.30 -3.18 11.11
C LEU A 84 -15.70 -2.60 11.28
N LEU A 85 -16.52 -2.78 10.27
CA LEU A 85 -17.87 -2.26 10.16
C LEU A 85 -18.87 -3.42 10.07
N GLU A 86 -19.99 -3.32 10.76
CA GLU A 86 -21.18 -4.14 10.46
C GLU A 86 -21.93 -3.52 9.28
N THR A 87 -22.14 -4.30 8.20
CA THR A 87 -22.89 -3.89 7.00
C THR A 87 -24.09 -4.80 6.77
N GLU A 88 -25.01 -4.41 5.88
CA GLU A 88 -26.13 -5.27 5.48
C GLU A 88 -25.68 -6.58 4.80
N GLU A 89 -24.49 -6.58 4.17
CA GLU A 89 -23.88 -7.76 3.54
C GLU A 89 -22.95 -8.53 4.51
N GLY A 90 -22.85 -8.11 5.77
CA GLY A 90 -21.98 -8.70 6.80
C GLY A 90 -20.78 -7.83 7.16
N PRO A 91 -19.75 -8.37 7.85
CA PRO A 91 -18.61 -7.60 8.31
C PRO A 91 -17.74 -7.10 7.15
N GLY A 92 -17.47 -5.80 7.11
CA GLY A 92 -16.65 -5.15 6.10
C GLY A 92 -15.55 -4.29 6.69
N LEU A 93 -14.56 -3.94 5.86
CA LEU A 93 -13.41 -3.13 6.25
C LEU A 93 -13.35 -1.85 5.46
N PHE A 94 -13.32 -0.73 6.17
CA PHE A 94 -13.04 0.59 5.61
C PHE A 94 -11.68 1.07 6.09
N ALA A 95 -10.87 1.59 5.16
CA ALA A 95 -9.51 2.00 5.48
C ALA A 95 -9.29 3.50 5.34
N PHE A 96 -8.39 4.00 6.16
CA PHE A 96 -7.98 5.39 6.17
C PHE A 96 -6.57 5.52 6.74
N ILE A 97 -5.89 6.60 6.38
CA ILE A 97 -4.62 6.99 7.00
C ILE A 97 -4.92 8.08 8.04
N TYR A 98 -4.36 7.93 9.23
CA TYR A 98 -4.53 8.87 10.33
C TYR A 98 -3.19 9.53 10.68
N GLY A 99 -3.17 10.85 10.86
CA GLY A 99 -1.97 11.58 11.23
C GLY A 99 -2.27 12.97 11.79
N GLN A 100 -1.24 13.82 11.82
CA GLN A 100 -1.34 15.15 12.44
C GLN A 100 -2.39 16.07 11.77
N SER A 101 -2.65 15.85 10.48
CA SER A 101 -3.63 16.62 9.70
C SER A 101 -5.02 15.99 9.70
N GLY A 102 -5.25 14.96 10.53
CA GLY A 102 -6.52 14.25 10.64
C GLY A 102 -6.57 12.98 9.80
N VAL A 103 -7.75 12.69 9.28
CA VAL A 103 -8.10 11.45 8.59
C VAL A 103 -8.04 11.62 7.07
N TRP A 104 -7.42 10.65 6.39
CA TRP A 104 -7.30 10.55 4.94
C TRP A 104 -7.98 9.26 4.45
N PRO A 105 -9.24 9.35 3.99
CA PRO A 105 -10.03 8.21 3.52
C PRO A 105 -9.37 7.52 2.32
N LEU A 106 -9.29 6.19 2.32
CA LEU A 106 -8.85 5.43 1.15
C LEU A 106 -10.09 5.02 0.34
N ASP A 107 -10.47 5.87 -0.61
CA ASP A 107 -11.73 5.79 -1.37
C ASP A 107 -11.63 4.99 -2.68
N LEU A 108 -10.67 4.08 -2.74
CA LEU A 108 -10.32 3.30 -3.93
C LEU A 108 -9.66 4.07 -5.08
N THR A 109 -9.40 5.37 -4.89
CA THR A 109 -8.69 6.22 -5.84
C THR A 109 -7.34 6.67 -5.28
N SER A 110 -6.48 7.19 -6.15
CA SER A 110 -5.18 7.74 -5.74
C SER A 110 -5.28 9.11 -5.07
N LYS A 111 -6.47 9.72 -4.94
CA LYS A 111 -6.61 11.12 -4.49
C LYS A 111 -6.04 11.35 -3.09
N ALA A 112 -6.28 10.45 -2.15
CA ALA A 112 -5.78 10.58 -0.80
C ALA A 112 -4.24 10.51 -0.76
N LEU A 113 -3.65 9.54 -1.48
CA LEU A 113 -2.20 9.39 -1.59
C LEU A 113 -1.56 10.59 -2.29
N PHE A 114 -2.15 11.05 -3.40
CA PHE A 114 -1.68 12.24 -4.11
C PHE A 114 -1.63 13.48 -3.19
N ARG A 115 -2.67 13.70 -2.37
CA ARG A 115 -2.67 14.81 -1.41
C ARG A 115 -1.65 14.60 -0.30
N LEU A 116 -1.50 13.38 0.21
CA LEU A 116 -0.48 13.05 1.20
C LEU A 116 0.93 13.34 0.66
N ASN A 117 1.25 12.89 -0.56
CA ASN A 117 2.53 13.18 -1.22
C ASN A 117 2.74 14.69 -1.41
N SER A 118 1.69 15.43 -1.78
CA SER A 118 1.77 16.89 -1.94
C SER A 118 2.07 17.61 -0.61
N VAL A 119 1.64 17.05 0.52
CA VAL A 119 1.81 17.66 1.86
C VAL A 119 3.11 17.21 2.52
N TYR A 120 3.43 15.92 2.44
CA TYR A 120 4.53 15.30 3.19
C TYR A 120 5.76 14.99 2.34
N GLY A 121 5.66 15.15 1.01
CA GLY A 121 6.75 14.94 0.07
C GLY A 121 6.95 13.46 -0.26
N ASP A 122 8.22 13.09 -0.36
CA ASP A 122 8.70 11.80 -0.83
C ASP A 122 8.29 10.64 0.10
N PRO A 123 7.39 9.73 -0.33
CA PRO A 123 6.99 8.58 0.45
C PRO A 123 8.04 7.44 0.40
N ALA A 124 8.93 7.44 -0.58
CA ALA A 124 9.87 6.38 -0.89
C ALA A 124 11.30 6.73 -0.45
N THR A 125 11.47 7.16 0.81
CA THR A 125 12.80 7.60 1.31
C THR A 125 13.81 6.47 1.56
N SER A 126 13.41 5.20 1.38
CA SER A 126 14.24 4.02 1.59
C SER A 126 13.64 2.82 0.84
N PRO A 127 14.40 1.73 0.62
CA PRO A 127 13.87 0.55 -0.07
C PRO A 127 12.62 -0.03 0.61
N ALA A 128 12.62 -0.09 1.95
CA ALA A 128 11.49 -0.58 2.73
C ALA A 128 10.27 0.34 2.65
N ALA A 129 10.50 1.67 2.66
CA ALA A 129 9.41 2.64 2.50
C ALA A 129 8.83 2.63 1.08
N ALA A 130 9.66 2.43 0.05
CA ALA A 130 9.21 2.29 -1.33
C ALA A 130 8.31 1.06 -1.51
N LEU A 131 8.72 -0.09 -0.94
CA LEU A 131 7.91 -1.30 -0.96
C LEU A 131 6.61 -1.15 -0.18
N GLU A 132 6.65 -0.59 1.04
CA GLU A 132 5.42 -0.32 1.82
C GLU A 132 4.47 0.63 1.07
N TYR A 133 5.02 1.67 0.42
CA TYR A 133 4.24 2.59 -0.40
C TYR A 133 3.62 1.88 -1.62
N LEU A 134 4.34 0.98 -2.28
CA LEU A 134 3.79 0.16 -3.35
C LEU A 134 2.63 -0.69 -2.84
N HIS A 135 2.79 -1.39 -1.71
CA HIS A 135 1.69 -2.14 -1.06
C HIS A 135 0.47 -1.27 -0.78
N LEU A 136 0.68 -0.06 -0.28
CA LEU A 136 -0.38 0.90 -0.01
C LEU A 136 -1.08 1.34 -1.30
N PHE A 137 -0.31 1.67 -2.34
CA PHE A 137 -0.84 2.10 -3.63
C PHE A 137 -1.66 0.98 -4.29
N THR A 138 -1.07 -0.19 -4.49
CA THR A 138 -1.69 -1.33 -5.18
C THR A 138 -2.80 -1.98 -4.35
N GLY A 139 -2.67 -1.92 -3.01
CA GLY A 139 -3.60 -2.55 -2.08
C GLY A 139 -4.90 -1.77 -1.87
N PHE A 140 -4.93 -0.49 -2.25
CA PHE A 140 -6.08 0.38 -2.01
C PHE A 140 -6.59 1.10 -3.24
N ILE A 141 -5.85 1.14 -4.35
CA ILE A 141 -6.32 1.75 -5.60
C ILE A 141 -6.78 0.62 -6.53
N ILE A 142 -8.01 0.70 -7.05
CA ILE A 142 -8.52 -0.28 -8.02
C ILE A 142 -8.72 0.37 -9.40
N GLY A 143 -8.23 -0.30 -10.45
CA GLY A 143 -8.39 0.10 -11.84
C GLY A 143 -9.74 -0.28 -12.47
N GLY A 144 -10.65 -0.87 -11.70
CA GLY A 144 -11.97 -1.33 -12.14
C GLY A 144 -12.60 -2.28 -11.11
N ALA A 145 -13.93 -2.35 -11.06
CA ALA A 145 -14.67 -3.06 -10.01
C ALA A 145 -14.59 -4.60 -10.10
N GLU A 146 -14.25 -5.17 -11.26
CA GLU A 146 -14.50 -6.58 -11.55
C GLU A 146 -13.40 -7.54 -11.04
N ASN A 147 -12.15 -7.07 -10.94
CA ASN A 147 -10.99 -7.94 -10.64
C ASN A 147 -10.32 -7.64 -9.29
N GLY A 148 -10.86 -6.68 -8.53
CA GLY A 148 -10.35 -6.29 -7.22
C GLY A 148 -9.04 -5.49 -7.28
N ARG A 149 -8.18 -5.71 -6.29
CA ARG A 149 -6.92 -4.99 -6.09
C ARG A 149 -5.69 -5.83 -6.48
N PHE A 150 -4.58 -5.14 -6.72
CA PHE A 150 -3.28 -5.76 -6.88
C PHE A 150 -2.70 -6.10 -5.51
N ARG A 151 -2.40 -7.38 -5.26
CA ARG A 151 -1.78 -7.84 -4.01
C ARG A 151 -0.33 -8.22 -4.26
N VAL A 152 0.57 -7.38 -3.81
CA VAL A 152 2.00 -7.64 -3.82
C VAL A 152 2.30 -8.82 -2.87
N LEU A 153 3.04 -9.81 -3.36
CA LEU A 153 3.33 -11.04 -2.62
C LEU A 153 4.76 -11.05 -2.07
N GLU A 154 4.86 -11.05 -0.74
CA GLU A 154 6.14 -11.23 -0.02
C GLU A 154 6.28 -12.63 0.62
N SER A 155 5.15 -13.32 0.82
CA SER A 155 5.06 -14.69 1.38
C SER A 155 4.01 -15.50 0.59
N PRO A 156 4.17 -16.83 0.39
CA PRO A 156 3.13 -17.65 -0.21
C PRO A 156 1.90 -17.77 0.71
N ASP A 157 2.07 -17.45 1.99
CA ASP A 157 1.00 -17.42 2.99
C ASP A 157 0.01 -16.26 2.76
N TYR A 158 0.37 -15.28 1.93
CA TYR A 158 -0.52 -14.16 1.59
C TYR A 158 -1.45 -14.45 0.41
N PHE A 159 -1.41 -15.65 -0.17
CA PHE A 159 -2.36 -16.04 -1.20
C PHE A 159 -3.78 -16.13 -0.62
N PRO A 160 -4.77 -15.42 -1.20
CA PRO A 160 -6.15 -15.49 -0.75
C PRO A 160 -6.82 -16.73 -1.30
N TRP A 161 -6.42 -17.92 -0.86
CA TRP A 161 -7.06 -19.16 -1.29
C TRP A 161 -8.55 -19.18 -0.91
N VAL A 162 -9.39 -19.81 -1.74
CA VAL A 162 -10.81 -20.02 -1.42
C VAL A 162 -10.95 -20.85 -0.15
N ASP A 163 -10.18 -21.94 -0.08
CA ASP A 163 -10.13 -22.90 1.02
C ASP A 163 -8.86 -22.70 1.86
N ALA A 164 -8.94 -22.99 3.16
CA ALA A 164 -7.80 -22.92 4.07
C ALA A 164 -6.66 -23.88 3.65
N ASP A 165 -7.02 -25.01 3.06
CA ASP A 165 -6.10 -25.97 2.47
C ASP A 165 -6.18 -25.89 0.94
N PRO A 166 -5.29 -25.11 0.28
CA PRO A 166 -5.32 -25.02 -1.17
C PRO A 166 -4.99 -26.37 -1.82
N PRO A 167 -5.52 -26.65 -3.02
CA PRO A 167 -5.19 -27.87 -3.75
C PRO A 167 -3.66 -28.01 -3.88
N PRO A 168 -3.05 -29.16 -3.51
CA PRO A 168 -1.60 -29.31 -3.53
C PRO A 168 -0.96 -28.96 -4.88
N GLN A 169 -1.65 -29.28 -5.98
CA GLN A 169 -1.23 -28.95 -7.34
C GLN A 169 -1.15 -27.44 -7.59
N ALA A 170 -2.12 -26.67 -7.07
CA ALA A 170 -2.12 -25.21 -7.21
C ALA A 170 -1.00 -24.57 -6.37
N LEU A 171 -0.78 -25.09 -5.16
CA LEU A 171 0.29 -24.64 -4.28
C LEU A 171 1.68 -24.91 -4.88
N ASP A 172 1.88 -26.12 -5.43
CA ASP A 172 3.13 -26.49 -6.09
C ASP A 172 3.37 -25.66 -7.36
N ALA A 173 2.32 -25.39 -8.15
CA ALA A 173 2.41 -24.50 -9.30
C ALA A 173 2.82 -23.08 -8.89
N VAL A 174 2.22 -22.52 -7.84
CA VAL A 174 2.60 -21.21 -7.28
C VAL A 174 4.06 -21.21 -6.83
N ARG A 175 4.50 -22.23 -6.07
CA ARG A 175 5.90 -22.33 -5.63
C ARG A 175 6.86 -22.42 -6.82
N GLN A 176 6.49 -23.16 -7.87
CA GLN A 176 7.29 -23.28 -9.08
C GLN A 176 7.31 -21.99 -9.91
N ALA A 177 6.22 -21.21 -9.90
CA ALA A 177 6.18 -19.90 -10.54
C ALA A 177 7.07 -18.90 -9.79
N LEU A 178 6.93 -18.83 -8.45
CA LEU A 178 7.70 -17.93 -7.60
C LEU A 178 9.21 -18.22 -7.62
N SER A 179 9.63 -19.47 -7.88
CA SER A 179 11.06 -19.80 -8.00
C SER A 179 11.73 -19.29 -9.28
N LYS A 180 10.95 -18.77 -10.24
CA LYS A 180 11.44 -18.25 -11.53
C LYS A 180 11.53 -16.72 -11.58
N VAL A 181 11.18 -16.04 -10.49
CA VAL A 181 11.08 -14.59 -10.41
C VAL A 181 11.86 -14.06 -9.22
N SER A 182 12.02 -12.73 -9.15
CA SER A 182 12.59 -12.06 -8.00
C SER A 182 11.65 -12.21 -6.81
N TYR A 183 11.94 -13.18 -5.96
CA TYR A 183 11.16 -13.50 -4.78
C TYR A 183 12.08 -13.84 -3.59
N PRO A 184 12.00 -13.11 -2.45
CA PRO A 184 11.09 -11.98 -2.15
C PRO A 184 11.34 -10.75 -3.05
N PRO A 185 10.44 -9.74 -3.05
CA PRO A 185 10.57 -8.53 -3.85
C PRO A 185 11.99 -7.94 -3.88
N ARG A 186 12.45 -7.57 -5.07
CA ARG A 186 13.73 -6.88 -5.24
C ARG A 186 13.48 -5.39 -5.42
N VAL A 187 14.12 -4.58 -4.58
CA VAL A 187 14.00 -3.12 -4.59
C VAL A 187 15.38 -2.51 -4.84
N THR A 188 15.52 -1.72 -5.89
CA THR A 188 16.77 -1.06 -6.29
C THR A 188 16.53 0.43 -6.51
N CYS A 189 17.52 1.26 -6.17
CA CYS A 189 17.51 2.67 -6.52
C CYS A 189 17.90 2.81 -8.00
N ALA A 190 17.15 3.58 -8.78
CA ALA A 190 17.42 3.78 -10.21
C ALA A 190 18.83 4.34 -10.48
N ASP A 191 19.33 5.20 -9.59
CA ASP A 191 20.68 5.74 -9.69
C ASP A 191 21.76 4.65 -9.55
N ASP A 192 21.51 3.61 -8.74
CA ASP A 192 22.45 2.50 -8.54
C ASP A 192 22.49 1.57 -9.78
N GLU A 193 21.39 1.45 -10.53
CA GLU A 193 21.33 0.63 -11.75
C GLU A 193 22.04 1.31 -12.93
N ALA A 194 21.87 2.63 -13.08
CA ALA A 194 22.61 3.41 -14.06
C ALA A 194 24.12 3.33 -13.81
N ASP A 195 24.55 3.44 -12.55
CA ASP A 195 25.96 3.31 -12.16
C ASP A 195 26.51 1.89 -12.38
N ALA A 196 25.72 0.85 -12.11
CA ALA A 196 26.11 -0.53 -12.34
C ALA A 196 26.24 -0.85 -13.85
N ALA A 197 25.31 -0.37 -14.67
CA ALA A 197 25.36 -0.49 -16.13
C ALA A 197 26.57 0.25 -16.72
N VAL A 198 26.86 1.46 -16.22
CA VAL A 198 28.05 2.23 -16.62
C VAL A 198 29.34 1.53 -16.19
N ARG A 199 29.40 0.94 -15.00
CA ARG A 199 30.59 0.17 -14.52
C ARG A 199 30.80 -1.14 -15.29
N GLN A 200 29.72 -1.80 -15.71
CA GLN A 200 29.83 -2.97 -16.59
C GLN A 200 30.25 -2.59 -18.03
N ALA A 201 29.86 -1.41 -18.50
CA ALA A 201 30.30 -0.87 -19.79
C ALA A 201 31.71 -0.26 -19.75
N SER A 202 32.21 0.12 -18.57
CA SER A 202 33.48 0.83 -18.39
C SER A 202 34.53 -0.04 -17.67
N ALA A 203 35.03 -1.06 -18.36
CA ALA A 203 36.37 -1.59 -18.05
C ALA A 203 37.41 -0.61 -18.64
N PRO A 204 38.28 0.05 -17.84
CA PRO A 204 39.15 1.08 -18.37
C PRO A 204 40.41 0.47 -19.01
N ALA A 205 40.69 0.87 -20.26
CA ALA A 205 42.07 1.02 -20.71
C ALA A 205 42.65 2.29 -20.05
N PRO A 206 43.93 2.31 -19.64
CA PRO A 206 44.46 3.41 -18.84
C PRO A 206 44.73 4.60 -19.76
N ALA A 207 44.12 5.75 -19.48
CA ALA A 207 44.52 7.01 -20.11
C ALA A 207 44.61 8.14 -19.08
N THR A 208 45.76 8.79 -19.13
CA THR A 208 46.33 9.90 -18.37
C THR A 208 45.41 11.09 -18.11
N LEU A 209 45.41 11.53 -16.85
CA LEU A 209 44.87 12.81 -16.38
C LEU A 209 45.71 13.99 -16.89
N HIS A 210 45.06 15.00 -17.48
CA HIS A 210 45.58 16.36 -17.54
C HIS A 210 44.63 17.31 -16.83
N SER A 211 45.22 18.05 -15.87
CA SER A 211 44.56 19.10 -15.11
C SER A 211 44.33 20.33 -16.00
N GLY A 212 43.13 20.90 -15.96
CA GLY A 212 42.88 22.22 -16.52
C GLY A 212 41.42 22.60 -16.37
N ASP A 213 41.21 23.74 -15.71
CA ASP A 213 40.04 24.61 -15.82
C ASP A 213 38.79 24.27 -15.00
N LEU A 214 38.95 24.56 -13.70
CA LEU A 214 37.92 25.18 -12.88
C LEU A 214 37.65 26.60 -13.39
N ALA A 215 36.36 26.97 -13.41
CA ALA A 215 35.78 28.30 -13.61
C ALA A 215 35.41 28.67 -15.05
N GLU A 216 34.20 28.29 -15.45
CA GLU A 216 33.23 29.17 -16.11
C GLU A 216 31.91 28.41 -16.32
N GLN A 217 30.85 28.82 -15.59
CA GLN A 217 29.42 28.75 -15.95
C GLN A 217 28.55 28.72 -14.69
N ARG A 218 28.35 29.91 -14.11
CA ARG A 218 27.13 30.24 -13.38
C ARG A 218 26.36 31.24 -14.24
N CYS A 219 25.15 30.85 -14.62
CA CYS A 219 23.97 31.66 -14.98
C CYS A 219 23.20 31.05 -16.17
N LEU A 220 22.47 29.97 -15.91
CA LEU A 220 21.16 29.67 -16.51
C LEU A 220 20.34 28.97 -15.43
N ASN A 221 19.39 29.70 -14.84
CA ASN A 221 18.40 29.16 -13.91
C ASN A 221 17.27 28.53 -14.74
N SER A 222 17.35 27.23 -15.03
CA SER A 222 16.19 26.35 -15.34
C SER A 222 16.65 24.90 -15.59
N ASP A 223 17.18 24.22 -14.58
CA ASP A 223 17.27 22.74 -14.54
C ASP A 223 16.39 22.34 -13.33
N VAL A 224 15.19 21.73 -13.38
CA VAL A 224 14.63 20.68 -14.25
C VAL A 224 15.71 19.70 -14.69
N ASP A 225 16.21 18.93 -13.73
CA ASP A 225 16.82 17.59 -13.87
C ASP A 225 17.66 17.28 -12.62
N SER A 226 17.09 17.41 -11.42
CA SER A 226 17.54 16.52 -10.35
C SER A 226 17.04 15.13 -10.72
N PRO A 227 17.87 14.08 -10.69
CA PRO A 227 17.38 12.73 -10.96
C PRO A 227 16.20 12.50 -10.03
N VAL A 228 15.04 12.23 -10.62
CA VAL A 228 13.91 11.73 -9.87
C VAL A 228 14.41 10.40 -9.33
N VAL A 229 14.84 10.39 -8.07
CA VAL A 229 15.24 9.14 -7.41
C VAL A 229 14.02 8.25 -7.47
N ALA A 230 14.11 7.26 -8.35
CA ALA A 230 13.07 6.31 -8.62
C ALA A 230 13.48 4.97 -8.01
N TRP A 231 12.51 4.25 -7.45
CA TRP A 231 12.72 2.89 -6.97
C TRP A 231 12.16 1.93 -7.98
N HIS A 232 13.01 1.04 -8.47
CA HIS A 232 12.59 -0.11 -9.26
C HIS A 232 12.26 -1.26 -8.33
N ILE A 233 11.06 -1.83 -8.51
CA ILE A 233 10.50 -2.88 -7.64
C ILE A 233 10.01 -4.01 -8.52
N GLN A 234 10.77 -5.11 -8.52
CA GLN A 234 10.39 -6.36 -9.17
C GLN A 234 9.71 -7.27 -8.17
N VAL A 235 8.44 -7.60 -8.43
CA VAL A 235 7.64 -8.32 -7.45
C VAL A 235 6.51 -9.14 -8.07
N PRO A 236 6.24 -10.35 -7.55
CA PRO A 236 5.04 -11.08 -7.92
C PRO A 236 3.78 -10.42 -7.34
N VAL A 237 2.73 -10.35 -8.15
CA VAL A 237 1.46 -9.72 -7.80
C VAL A 237 0.29 -10.65 -8.12
N VAL A 238 -0.66 -10.77 -7.19
CA VAL A 238 -1.97 -11.37 -7.48
C VAL A 238 -2.93 -10.28 -7.92
N TYR A 239 -3.56 -10.49 -9.06
CA TYR A 239 -4.64 -9.64 -9.56
C TYR A 239 -5.76 -10.53 -10.10
N GLY A 240 -6.99 -10.35 -9.59
CA GLY A 240 -8.08 -11.27 -9.84
C GLY A 240 -7.72 -12.70 -9.42
N ARG A 241 -7.75 -13.63 -10.38
CA ARG A 241 -7.43 -15.06 -10.19
C ARG A 241 -6.08 -15.45 -10.80
N SER A 242 -5.23 -14.47 -11.07
CA SER A 242 -3.98 -14.66 -11.79
C SER A 242 -2.79 -14.18 -10.96
N LEU A 243 -1.67 -14.86 -11.15
CA LEU A 243 -0.37 -14.51 -10.59
C LEU A 243 0.48 -13.90 -11.70
N TRP A 244 1.04 -12.73 -11.43
CA TRP A 244 1.85 -11.94 -12.34
C TRP A 244 3.23 -11.72 -11.76
N ASP A 245 4.21 -11.51 -12.63
CA ASP A 245 5.53 -10.96 -12.34
C ASP A 245 5.53 -9.54 -12.88
N CYS A 246 5.71 -8.54 -12.03
CA CYS A 246 5.56 -7.13 -12.38
C CYS A 246 6.81 -6.35 -12.03
N ASP A 247 7.15 -5.38 -12.88
CA ASP A 247 8.17 -4.36 -12.64
C ASP A 247 7.49 -3.00 -12.43
N PHE A 248 7.71 -2.41 -11.26
CA PHE A 248 7.17 -1.11 -10.89
C PHE A 248 8.28 -0.09 -10.70
N THR A 249 8.01 1.14 -11.13
CA THR A 249 8.80 2.32 -10.80
C THR A 249 8.02 3.21 -9.86
N VAL A 250 8.55 3.47 -8.66
CA VAL A 250 7.98 4.44 -7.70
C VAL A 250 8.81 5.71 -7.74
N LEU A 251 8.21 6.81 -8.18
CA LEU A 251 8.85 8.12 -8.26
C LEU A 251 8.82 8.85 -6.92
N ARG A 252 9.67 9.88 -6.79
CA ARG A 252 9.80 10.70 -5.59
C ARG A 252 8.54 11.48 -5.20
N ASP A 253 7.68 11.80 -6.16
CA ASP A 253 6.37 12.42 -5.89
C ASP A 253 5.28 11.37 -5.58
N GLY A 254 5.66 10.09 -5.54
CA GLY A 254 4.82 8.95 -5.29
C GLY A 254 3.94 8.54 -6.48
N GLU A 255 4.24 9.00 -7.69
CA GLU A 255 3.71 8.36 -8.90
C GLU A 255 4.24 6.92 -8.99
N VAL A 256 3.38 6.00 -9.45
CA VAL A 256 3.69 4.59 -9.59
C VAL A 256 3.44 4.19 -11.05
N HIS A 257 4.50 3.79 -11.73
CA HIS A 257 4.43 3.22 -13.07
C HIS A 257 4.58 1.71 -13.01
N MET A 258 3.85 1.01 -13.85
CA MET A 258 4.06 -0.40 -14.13
C MET A 258 4.64 -0.49 -15.53
N GLU A 259 5.89 -0.95 -15.64
CA GLU A 259 6.66 -0.90 -16.89
C GLU A 259 6.51 -2.19 -17.70
N GLU A 260 6.66 -3.33 -17.02
CA GLU A 260 6.54 -4.66 -17.60
C GLU A 260 5.73 -5.57 -16.68
N ASP A 261 4.85 -6.37 -17.28
CA ASP A 261 4.09 -7.40 -16.59
C ASP A 261 4.03 -8.69 -17.40
N ARG A 262 4.14 -9.81 -16.67
CA ARG A 262 4.10 -11.17 -17.23
C ARG A 262 3.18 -12.03 -16.39
N THR A 263 2.15 -12.60 -17.01
CA THR A 263 1.35 -13.64 -16.36
C THR A 263 2.18 -14.89 -16.12
N LEU A 264 2.23 -15.36 -14.87
CA LEU A 264 2.90 -16.60 -14.49
C LEU A 264 1.92 -17.78 -14.42
N LEU A 265 0.73 -17.53 -13.85
CA LEU A 265 -0.35 -18.50 -13.70
C LEU A 265 -1.70 -17.80 -13.80
N ASP A 266 -2.68 -18.51 -14.33
CA ASP A 266 -4.08 -18.06 -14.43
C ASP A 266 -5.03 -19.04 -13.75
N ASP A 267 -6.29 -18.62 -13.60
CA ASP A 267 -7.41 -19.43 -13.09
C ASP A 267 -7.17 -20.06 -11.71
N LEU A 268 -6.36 -19.41 -10.88
CA LEU A 268 -6.09 -19.85 -9.53
C LEU A 268 -7.39 -19.87 -8.69
N PRO A 269 -7.56 -20.83 -7.77
CA PRO A 269 -8.70 -20.92 -6.86
C PRO A 269 -8.58 -19.88 -5.72
N LEU A 270 -8.66 -18.60 -6.09
CA LEU A 270 -8.51 -17.47 -5.19
C LEU A 270 -9.87 -16.85 -4.85
N ARG A 271 -10.00 -16.44 -3.59
CA ARG A 271 -11.08 -15.63 -3.06
C ARG A 271 -10.89 -14.20 -3.55
N LEU A 272 -11.90 -13.68 -4.24
CA LEU A 272 -11.94 -12.31 -4.68
C LEU A 272 -12.61 -11.45 -3.61
N GLU A 273 -11.96 -10.34 -3.25
CA GLU A 273 -12.60 -9.32 -2.42
C GLU A 273 -13.66 -8.60 -3.24
N ARG A 274 -14.77 -8.28 -2.59
CA ARG A 274 -15.84 -7.44 -3.13
C ARG A 274 -15.76 -6.05 -2.52
N PHE A 275 -16.25 -5.06 -3.24
CA PHE A 275 -16.24 -3.67 -2.80
C PHE A 275 -17.65 -3.07 -2.91
N ILE A 276 -18.14 -2.48 -1.83
CA ILE A 276 -19.35 -1.62 -1.87
C ILE A 276 -18.90 -0.19 -1.61
N GLY A 277 -18.64 0.49 -2.73
CA GLY A 277 -17.79 1.67 -2.72
C GLY A 277 -16.48 1.39 -1.99
N ALA A 278 -16.11 2.19 -0.97
CA ALA A 278 -14.81 2.05 -0.31
C ALA A 278 -14.73 0.91 0.74
N VAL A 279 -15.83 0.20 1.01
CA VAL A 279 -15.84 -0.89 1.99
C VAL A 279 -15.45 -2.20 1.32
N ARG A 280 -14.40 -2.84 1.84
CA ARG A 280 -13.93 -4.16 1.41
C ARG A 280 -14.70 -5.27 2.13
N LEU A 281 -15.22 -6.22 1.38
CA LEU A 281 -15.88 -7.42 1.86
C LEU A 281 -15.08 -8.66 1.43
N PRO A 282 -15.03 -9.72 2.27
CA PRO A 282 -14.34 -10.97 1.96
C PRO A 282 -14.98 -11.76 0.81
#